data_AF-A0A1N7K430-F1
#
_entry.id   AF-A0A1N7K430-F1
#
_cell.length_a   1.000
_cell.length_b   1.000
_cell.length_c   1.000
_cell.angle_alpha   90.00
_cell.angle_beta   90.00
_cell.angle_gamma   90.00
#
_symmetry.space_group_name_H-M   'P 1'
#
loop_
_entity.id
_entity.type
_entity.pdbx_description
1 polymer ?
#
loop_
_entity_poly.entity_id
_entity_poly.type
_entity_poly.pdbx_seq_one_letter_code
_entity_poly.pdbx_strand_id
1 'polypeptide(L)'
;MTTPGEMVKCAATTLGVPEVTLTQIDRELVSHGMRTKGGRGKSAAKMGSNDVTNLLIAVLTGALIKDVAEMAREYSDLPVSSGDGKWSLADFPLPSVQSLPPDHTFGQALRAFIDAEVNREIDAALQGVQPSKVGDYVMPRHLHLEFRLLTPLPSAAITLIVGGEFREEHHYSLNVPNTTDEAILWAEGFIKQGRGGDMRRMQWFSWRTIKAMAKFLRGEE
;
A
#
# COMPACT_ATOMS: atom_id res chain seq x y z
N MET A 1 13.35 9.28 -16.42
CA MET A 1 14.16 9.34 -15.18
C MET A 1 13.25 8.87 -14.04
N THR A 2 13.71 8.79 -12.79
CA THR A 2 12.82 8.54 -11.62
C THR A 2 12.66 9.81 -10.79
N THR A 3 12.28 10.90 -11.44
CA THR A 3 12.08 12.19 -10.77
C THR A 3 10.73 12.24 -10.06
N PRO A 4 10.54 13.18 -9.11
CA PRO A 4 9.26 13.29 -8.43
C PRO A 4 8.08 13.68 -9.34
N GLY A 5 8.31 14.54 -10.34
CA GLY A 5 7.25 14.93 -11.27
C GLY A 5 6.78 13.76 -12.13
N GLU A 6 7.71 12.92 -12.59
CA GLU A 6 7.39 11.69 -13.32
C GLU A 6 6.65 10.68 -12.41
N MET A 7 7.02 10.56 -11.13
CA MET A 7 6.31 9.73 -10.14
C MET A 7 4.85 10.17 -9.98
N VAL A 8 4.63 11.48 -9.77
CA VAL A 8 3.28 12.07 -9.63
C VAL A 8 2.45 11.83 -10.89
N LYS A 9 3.03 12.03 -12.08
CA LYS A 9 2.35 11.78 -13.35
C LYS A 9 1.99 10.30 -13.55
N CYS A 10 2.90 9.39 -13.21
CA CYS A 10 2.69 7.94 -13.27
C CYS A 10 1.55 7.52 -12.35
N ALA A 11 1.58 7.97 -11.09
CA ALA A 11 0.53 7.70 -10.11
C ALA A 11 -0.82 8.31 -10.53
N ALA A 12 -0.84 9.53 -11.06
CA ALA A 12 -2.06 10.21 -11.51
C ALA A 12 -2.76 9.41 -12.61
N THR A 13 -1.99 9.01 -13.62
CA THR A 13 -2.47 8.22 -14.75
C THR A 13 -3.01 6.87 -14.28
N THR A 14 -2.30 6.20 -13.36
CA THR A 14 -2.64 4.84 -12.95
C THR A 14 -3.83 4.78 -11.98
N LEU A 15 -3.91 5.74 -11.07
CA LEU A 15 -4.98 5.82 -10.07
C LEU A 15 -6.23 6.56 -10.58
N GLY A 16 -6.13 7.27 -11.72
CA GLY A 16 -7.21 8.11 -12.23
C GLY A 16 -7.45 9.36 -11.36
N VAL A 17 -6.43 9.83 -10.66
CA VAL A 17 -6.48 11.01 -9.79
C VAL A 17 -5.88 12.21 -10.53
N PRO A 18 -6.46 13.42 -10.47
CA PRO A 18 -5.88 14.59 -11.12
C PRO A 18 -4.43 14.86 -10.68
N GLU A 19 -3.54 15.14 -11.64
CA GLU A 19 -2.12 15.39 -11.38
C GLU A 19 -1.90 16.57 -10.41
N VAL A 20 -2.76 17.59 -10.49
CA VAL A 20 -2.73 18.75 -9.58
C VAL A 20 -2.98 18.32 -8.13
N THR A 21 -3.93 17.42 -7.90
CA THR A 21 -4.23 16.87 -6.56
C THR A 21 -3.04 16.07 -6.03
N LEU A 22 -2.47 15.19 -6.85
CA LEU A 22 -1.28 14.42 -6.45
C LEU A 22 -0.07 15.32 -6.20
N THR A 23 0.09 16.40 -6.97
CA THR A 23 1.16 17.39 -6.75
C THR A 23 1.00 18.07 -5.39
N GLN A 24 -0.22 18.38 -4.96
CA GLN A 24 -0.48 18.96 -3.65
C GLN A 24 -0.20 17.97 -2.52
N ILE A 25 -0.65 16.72 -2.66
CA ILE A 25 -0.38 15.64 -1.70
C ILE A 25 1.14 15.42 -1.57
N ASP A 26 1.83 15.28 -2.70
CA ASP A 26 3.27 15.06 -2.76
C ASP A 26 4.08 16.19 -2.09
N ARG A 27 3.69 17.45 -2.32
CA ARG A 27 4.28 18.60 -1.61
C ARG A 27 4.14 18.45 -0.10
N GLU A 28 2.98 17.99 0.36
CA GLU A 28 2.74 17.88 1.79
C GLU A 28 3.50 16.73 2.45
N LEU A 29 3.67 15.62 1.74
CA LEU A 29 4.55 14.54 2.16
C LEU A 29 6.01 15.00 2.25
N VAL A 30 6.48 15.85 1.33
CA VAL A 30 7.83 16.44 1.42
C VAL A 30 7.95 17.37 2.62
N SER A 31 6.97 18.25 2.86
CA SER A 31 6.97 19.18 4.00
C SER A 31 7.07 18.44 5.34
N HIS A 32 6.47 17.25 5.45
CA HIS A 32 6.45 16.42 6.65
C HIS A 32 7.54 15.34 6.69
N GLY A 33 8.51 15.38 5.75
CA GLY A 33 9.64 14.45 5.72
C GLY A 33 9.27 12.99 5.38
N MET A 34 8.06 12.75 4.89
CA MET A 34 7.61 11.42 4.45
C MET A 34 8.09 11.08 3.04
N ARG A 35 8.50 12.07 2.26
CA ARG A 35 9.02 11.89 0.91
C ARG A 35 10.35 12.61 0.77
N THR A 36 11.31 11.99 0.08
CA THR A 36 12.64 12.56 -0.16
C THR A 36 12.55 13.86 -0.95
N LYS A 37 13.14 14.95 -0.46
CA LYS A 37 13.11 16.22 -1.18
C LYS A 37 13.86 16.09 -2.50
N GLY A 38 13.18 16.40 -3.60
CA GLY A 38 13.78 16.41 -4.94
C GLY A 38 14.90 17.44 -5.06
N GLY A 39 15.98 17.08 -5.77
CA GLY A 39 17.05 18.00 -6.16
C GLY A 39 16.84 18.58 -7.56
N ARG A 40 17.68 19.55 -7.97
CA ARG A 40 17.74 20.04 -9.36
C ARG A 40 19.00 19.50 -10.06
N GLY A 41 18.91 19.27 -11.37
CA GLY A 41 20.03 18.85 -12.22
C GLY A 41 20.30 17.34 -12.21
N LYS A 42 21.46 16.94 -12.73
CA LYS A 42 21.88 15.52 -12.83
C LYS A 42 21.98 14.78 -11.48
N SER A 43 21.96 15.52 -10.37
CA SER A 43 21.98 15.02 -8.99
C SER A 43 20.61 15.08 -8.31
N ALA A 44 19.52 15.22 -9.06
CA ALA A 44 18.18 15.17 -8.49
C ALA A 44 17.95 13.84 -7.76
N ALA A 45 17.37 13.91 -6.55
CA ALA A 45 17.01 12.73 -5.77
C ALA A 45 16.15 11.78 -6.62
N LYS A 46 16.58 10.53 -6.71
CA LYS A 46 15.82 9.44 -7.34
C LYS A 46 14.74 8.99 -6.36
N MET A 47 13.52 8.86 -6.85
CA MET A 47 12.43 8.31 -6.05
C MET A 47 12.68 6.82 -5.81
N GLY A 48 12.46 6.37 -4.58
CA GLY A 48 12.52 4.97 -4.18
C GLY A 48 11.14 4.40 -3.84
N SER A 49 11.10 3.10 -3.55
CA SER A 49 9.87 2.40 -3.14
C SER A 49 9.20 3.02 -1.92
N ASN A 50 9.99 3.59 -1.00
CA ASN A 50 9.47 4.30 0.18
C ASN A 50 8.68 5.57 -0.21
N ASP A 51 9.17 6.34 -1.18
CA ASP A 51 8.47 7.54 -1.67
C ASP A 51 7.13 7.17 -2.32
N VAL A 52 7.16 6.12 -3.15
CA VAL A 52 5.95 5.57 -3.79
C VAL A 52 4.95 5.07 -2.75
N THR A 53 5.42 4.31 -1.76
CA THR A 53 4.59 3.77 -0.66
C THR A 53 3.81 4.89 0.02
N ASN A 54 4.53 5.92 0.47
CA ASN A 54 3.92 7.04 1.19
C ASN A 54 2.95 7.84 0.31
N LEU A 55 3.27 8.02 -0.98
CA LEU A 55 2.34 8.64 -1.93
C LEU A 55 1.06 7.82 -2.09
N LEU A 56 1.18 6.51 -2.31
CA LEU A 56 0.02 5.64 -2.51
C LEU A 56 -0.89 5.58 -1.28
N ILE A 57 -0.31 5.47 -0.08
CA ILE A 57 -1.07 5.52 1.18
C ILE A 57 -1.78 6.88 1.30
N ALA A 58 -1.07 7.98 1.10
CA ALA A 58 -1.62 9.33 1.20
C ALA A 58 -2.84 9.53 0.28
N VAL A 59 -2.78 9.03 -0.95
CA VAL A 59 -3.90 9.10 -1.89
C VAL A 59 -5.10 8.28 -1.41
N LEU A 60 -4.86 7.05 -0.93
CA LEU A 60 -5.90 6.16 -0.42
C LEU A 60 -6.56 6.65 0.88
N THR A 61 -5.96 7.61 1.59
CA THR A 61 -6.61 8.15 2.79
C THR A 61 -7.87 8.94 2.46
N GLY A 62 -7.95 9.52 1.24
CA GLY A 62 -9.00 10.45 0.86
C GLY A 62 -9.12 11.67 1.79
N ALA A 63 -8.05 11.99 2.52
CA ALA A 63 -8.01 13.07 3.49
C ALA A 63 -7.95 14.44 2.82
N LEU A 64 -8.22 15.49 3.60
CA LEU A 64 -7.95 16.86 3.18
C LEU A 64 -6.44 17.05 3.02
N ILE A 65 -6.03 17.88 2.06
CA ILE A 65 -4.60 18.10 1.74
C ILE A 65 -3.77 18.44 2.98
N LYS A 66 -4.29 19.28 3.88
CA LYS A 66 -3.59 19.69 5.12
C LYS A 66 -3.39 18.56 6.15
N ASP A 67 -4.20 17.51 6.09
CA ASP A 67 -4.18 16.41 7.07
C ASP A 67 -3.58 15.13 6.43
N VAL A 68 -3.26 15.16 5.14
CA VAL A 68 -2.89 13.97 4.36
C VAL A 68 -1.61 13.32 4.85
N ALA A 69 -0.62 14.10 5.29
CA ALA A 69 0.65 13.57 5.79
C ALA A 69 0.49 12.87 7.15
N GLU A 70 -0.33 13.44 8.04
CA GLU A 70 -0.66 12.81 9.32
C GLU A 70 -1.39 11.49 9.10
N MET A 71 -2.44 11.50 8.28
CA MET A 71 -3.22 10.30 7.96
C MET A 71 -2.34 9.25 7.25
N ALA A 72 -1.49 9.66 6.32
CA ALA A 72 -0.58 8.73 5.64
C ALA A 72 0.39 8.05 6.61
N ARG A 73 0.91 8.80 7.60
CA ARG A 73 1.78 8.25 8.64
C ARG A 73 1.01 7.27 9.52
N GLU A 74 -0.17 7.65 9.97
CA GLU A 74 -1.03 6.79 10.79
C GLU A 74 -1.33 5.46 10.10
N TYR A 75 -1.70 5.49 8.80
CA TYR A 75 -1.90 4.27 8.02
C TYR A 75 -0.62 3.48 7.78
N SER A 76 0.49 4.16 7.48
CA SER A 76 1.79 3.54 7.29
C SER A 76 2.25 2.78 8.55
N ASP A 77 1.92 3.31 9.72
CA ASP A 77 2.35 2.79 11.01
C ASP A 77 1.38 1.78 11.63
N LEU A 78 0.29 1.40 10.92
CA LEU A 78 -0.65 0.39 11.43
C LEU A 78 0.06 -0.94 11.64
N PRO A 79 0.03 -1.50 12.86
CA PRO A 79 0.62 -2.80 13.13
C PRO A 79 -0.25 -3.92 12.55
N VAL A 80 0.34 -5.09 12.33
CA VAL A 80 -0.42 -6.29 11.98
C VAL A 80 -1.39 -6.64 13.11
N SER A 81 -2.65 -6.90 12.77
CA SER A 81 -3.72 -7.08 13.77
C SER A 81 -4.06 -8.54 14.09
N SER A 82 -3.56 -9.49 13.28
CA SER A 82 -3.87 -10.91 13.44
C SER A 82 -2.71 -11.81 13.00
N GLY A 83 -2.52 -12.93 13.70
CA GLY A 83 -1.51 -13.93 13.36
C GLY A 83 -0.12 -13.59 13.90
N ASP A 84 0.90 -14.30 13.43
CA ASP A 84 2.30 -14.08 13.79
C ASP A 84 3.01 -13.04 12.89
N GLY A 85 2.23 -12.31 12.08
CA GLY A 85 2.74 -11.32 11.14
C GLY A 85 3.61 -11.89 10.02
N LYS A 86 3.60 -13.21 9.79
CA LYS A 86 4.39 -13.81 8.70
C LYS A 86 3.53 -14.09 7.49
N TRP A 87 4.09 -13.75 6.34
CA TRP A 87 3.54 -14.10 5.05
C TRP A 87 3.95 -15.53 4.68
N SER A 88 2.99 -16.44 4.54
CA SER A 88 3.24 -17.84 4.20
C SER A 88 3.79 -17.97 2.78
N LEU A 89 3.04 -17.44 1.81
CA LEU A 89 3.45 -17.35 0.39
C LEU A 89 4.02 -18.66 -0.19
N ALA A 90 3.57 -19.82 0.30
CA ALA A 90 4.19 -21.12 0.04
C ALA A 90 4.23 -21.46 -1.47
N ASP A 91 3.12 -21.26 -2.17
CA ASP A 91 3.00 -21.53 -3.62
C ASP A 91 3.25 -20.27 -4.48
N PHE A 92 3.61 -19.16 -3.85
CA PHE A 92 3.83 -17.88 -4.51
C PHE A 92 4.96 -17.08 -3.83
N PRO A 93 6.22 -17.56 -3.91
CA PRO A 93 7.30 -17.02 -3.11
C PRO A 93 7.65 -15.59 -3.53
N LEU A 94 7.56 -14.67 -2.56
CA LEU A 94 8.00 -13.27 -2.70
C LEU A 94 9.04 -12.98 -1.61
N PRO A 95 10.33 -13.23 -1.86
CA PRO A 95 11.40 -13.04 -0.86
C PRO A 95 11.38 -11.67 -0.19
N SER A 96 11.09 -10.59 -0.93
CA SER A 96 11.00 -9.24 -0.35
C SER A 96 9.91 -9.15 0.73
N VAL A 97 8.77 -9.81 0.53
CA VAL A 97 7.65 -9.84 1.49
C VAL A 97 7.91 -10.83 2.63
N GLN A 98 8.45 -12.02 2.33
CA GLN A 98 8.78 -13.04 3.34
C GLN A 98 9.91 -12.60 4.29
N SER A 99 10.71 -11.61 3.90
CA SER A 99 11.77 -11.03 4.74
C SER A 99 11.29 -10.02 5.78
N LEU A 100 9.99 -9.66 5.77
CA LEU A 100 9.43 -8.72 6.72
C LEU A 100 9.53 -9.24 8.16
N PRO A 101 9.83 -8.36 9.14
CA PRO A 101 9.80 -8.76 10.52
C PRO A 101 8.36 -9.07 10.99
N PRO A 102 8.16 -9.90 12.03
CA PRO A 102 6.83 -10.25 12.54
C PRO A 102 5.99 -9.05 12.99
N ASP A 103 6.62 -7.98 13.47
CA ASP A 103 5.99 -6.75 13.94
C ASP A 103 5.93 -5.65 12.86
N HIS A 104 6.00 -6.05 11.59
CA HIS A 104 5.99 -5.09 10.49
C HIS A 104 4.67 -4.30 10.42
N THR A 105 4.77 -3.09 9.89
CA THR A 105 3.62 -2.20 9.68
C THR A 105 3.02 -2.35 8.29
N PHE A 106 1.81 -1.83 8.08
CA PHE A 106 1.18 -1.77 6.76
C PHE A 106 2.06 -1.09 5.70
N GLY A 107 2.70 0.03 6.07
CA GLY A 107 3.62 0.75 5.18
C GLY A 107 4.83 -0.10 4.78
N GLN A 108 5.40 -0.86 5.72
CA GLN A 108 6.49 -1.79 5.42
C GLN A 108 6.05 -2.93 4.51
N ALA A 109 4.86 -3.50 4.74
CA ALA A 109 4.31 -4.54 3.87
C ALA A 109 4.05 -4.04 2.45
N LEU A 110 3.37 -2.90 2.29
CA LEU A 110 3.12 -2.29 0.98
C LEU A 110 4.43 -2.00 0.25
N ARG A 111 5.42 -1.45 0.96
CA ARG A 111 6.76 -1.22 0.39
C ARG A 111 7.38 -2.53 -0.07
N ALA A 112 7.30 -3.59 0.70
CA ALA A 112 7.86 -4.90 0.32
C ALA A 112 7.19 -5.48 -0.92
N PHE A 113 5.88 -5.27 -1.13
CA PHE A 113 5.22 -5.65 -2.38
C PHE A 113 5.68 -4.79 -3.58
N ILE A 114 5.95 -3.50 -3.37
CA ILE A 114 6.56 -2.65 -4.40
C ILE A 114 7.97 -3.16 -4.73
N ASP A 115 8.78 -3.45 -3.71
CA ASP A 115 10.13 -3.98 -3.87
C ASP A 115 10.11 -5.35 -4.59
N ALA A 116 9.17 -6.23 -4.24
CA ALA A 116 8.97 -7.51 -4.93
C ALA A 116 8.69 -7.33 -6.43
N GLU A 117 7.84 -6.38 -6.81
CA GLU A 117 7.58 -6.09 -8.22
C GLU A 117 8.79 -5.41 -8.88
N VAL A 118 9.49 -4.50 -8.20
CA VAL A 118 10.74 -3.87 -8.69
C VAL A 118 11.78 -4.94 -9.01
N ASN A 119 11.93 -5.93 -8.12
CA ASN A 119 12.84 -7.07 -8.26
C ASN A 119 12.31 -8.17 -9.20
N ARG A 120 11.12 -7.99 -9.80
CA ARG A 120 10.45 -8.97 -10.67
C ARG A 120 10.14 -10.32 -10.02
N GLU A 121 10.03 -10.34 -8.69
CA GLU A 121 9.67 -11.54 -7.91
C GLU A 121 8.25 -11.99 -8.24
N ILE A 122 7.31 -11.06 -8.38
CA ILE A 122 5.91 -11.37 -8.72
C ILE A 122 5.81 -12.02 -10.11
N ASP A 123 6.49 -11.48 -11.12
CA ASP A 123 6.51 -12.06 -12.46
C ASP A 123 7.15 -13.47 -12.45
N ALA A 124 8.21 -13.67 -11.67
CA ALA A 124 8.86 -14.98 -11.51
C ALA A 124 7.96 -15.99 -10.79
N ALA A 125 7.31 -15.58 -9.69
CA ALA A 125 6.36 -16.41 -8.95
C ALA A 125 5.17 -16.81 -9.83
N LEU A 126 4.61 -15.87 -10.61
CA LEU A 126 3.54 -16.17 -11.56
C LEU A 126 3.93 -17.19 -12.62
N GLN A 127 5.21 -17.25 -13.02
CA GLN A 127 5.67 -18.28 -13.96
C GLN A 127 5.64 -19.69 -13.37
N GLY A 128 5.80 -19.81 -12.05
CA GLY A 128 5.67 -21.06 -11.31
C GLY A 128 4.23 -21.52 -11.08
N VAL A 129 3.27 -20.59 -11.13
CA VAL A 129 1.85 -20.90 -10.96
C VAL A 129 1.33 -21.74 -12.11
N GLN A 130 0.82 -22.93 -11.79
CA GLN A 130 0.18 -23.80 -12.76
C GLN A 130 -1.16 -23.20 -13.21
N PRO A 131 -1.46 -23.14 -14.51
CA PRO A 131 -2.77 -22.75 -14.97
C PRO A 131 -3.83 -23.73 -14.45
N SER A 132 -4.90 -23.20 -13.85
CA SER A 132 -6.05 -24.02 -13.45
C SER A 132 -6.91 -24.34 -14.68
N LYS A 133 -7.50 -25.55 -14.71
CA LYS A 133 -8.44 -25.98 -15.74
C LYS A 133 -9.84 -26.11 -15.14
N VAL A 134 -10.84 -25.52 -15.80
CA VAL A 134 -12.25 -25.69 -15.47
C VAL A 134 -12.94 -26.30 -16.68
N GLY A 135 -13.12 -27.63 -16.65
CA GLY A 135 -13.50 -28.39 -17.84
C GLY A 135 -12.43 -28.29 -18.93
N ASP A 136 -12.83 -27.93 -20.14
CA ASP A 136 -11.93 -27.73 -21.30
C ASP A 136 -11.27 -26.34 -21.33
N TYR A 137 -11.63 -25.44 -20.40
CA TYR A 137 -11.10 -24.08 -20.36
C TYR A 137 -9.84 -24.02 -19.48
N VAL A 138 -8.74 -23.55 -20.08
CA VAL A 138 -7.55 -23.14 -19.33
C VAL A 138 -7.80 -21.72 -18.81
N MET A 139 -7.95 -21.59 -17.50
CA MET A 139 -8.06 -20.27 -16.88
C MET A 139 -6.67 -19.61 -16.93
N PRO A 140 -6.60 -18.32 -17.33
CA PRO A 140 -5.34 -17.59 -17.27
C PRO A 140 -4.85 -17.53 -15.82
N ARG A 141 -3.54 -17.43 -15.64
CA ARG A 141 -2.91 -17.18 -14.34
C ARG A 141 -3.53 -15.92 -13.72
N HIS A 142 -4.44 -16.13 -12.78
CA HIS A 142 -5.15 -15.05 -12.14
C HIS A 142 -4.34 -14.60 -10.94
N LEU A 143 -3.84 -13.36 -10.97
CA LEU A 143 -3.29 -12.67 -9.82
C LEU A 143 -4.25 -11.56 -9.44
N HIS A 144 -4.77 -11.65 -8.23
CA HIS A 144 -5.55 -10.60 -7.60
C HIS A 144 -4.82 -10.18 -6.34
N LEU A 145 -4.19 -9.02 -6.40
CA LEU A 145 -3.51 -8.41 -5.26
C LEU A 145 -4.12 -7.03 -5.04
N GLU A 146 -4.63 -6.79 -3.83
CA GLU A 146 -5.34 -5.58 -3.45
C GLU A 146 -4.84 -5.02 -2.13
N PHE A 147 -4.82 -3.68 -2.04
CA PHE A 147 -4.45 -2.92 -0.86
C PHE A 147 -5.62 -2.01 -0.51
N ARG A 148 -6.20 -2.19 0.67
CA ARG A 148 -7.43 -1.50 1.11
C ARG A 148 -7.12 -0.64 2.33
N LEU A 149 -7.67 0.57 2.36
CA LEU A 149 -7.78 1.40 3.57
C LEU A 149 -9.25 1.58 3.93
N LEU A 150 -9.57 1.52 5.22
CA LEU A 150 -10.92 1.66 5.76
C LEU A 150 -10.96 2.76 6.82
N THR A 151 -11.94 3.66 6.71
CA THR A 151 -12.25 4.73 7.67
C THR A 151 -13.66 4.49 8.26
N PRO A 152 -14.04 5.10 9.40
CA PRO A 152 -13.33 6.10 10.21
C PRO A 152 -12.23 5.55 11.12
N LEU A 153 -12.27 4.26 11.43
CA LEU A 153 -11.27 3.57 12.25
C LEU A 153 -10.12 3.09 11.34
N PRO A 154 -8.92 3.67 11.44
CA PRO A 154 -7.80 3.33 10.58
C PRO A 154 -7.51 1.85 10.63
N SER A 155 -7.83 1.21 9.52
CA SER A 155 -7.53 -0.19 9.28
C SER A 155 -7.18 -0.38 7.82
N ALA A 156 -6.27 -1.31 7.56
CA ALA A 156 -5.83 -1.65 6.24
C ALA A 156 -5.86 -3.17 6.06
N ALA A 157 -5.94 -3.61 4.81
CA ALA A 157 -5.82 -5.01 4.48
C ALA A 157 -5.05 -5.17 3.17
N ILE A 158 -4.23 -6.21 3.12
CA ILE A 158 -3.58 -6.67 1.90
C ILE A 158 -4.13 -8.06 1.59
N THR A 159 -4.67 -8.23 0.39
CA THR A 159 -5.24 -9.51 -0.05
C THR A 159 -4.53 -9.97 -1.30
N LEU A 160 -4.03 -11.19 -1.26
CA LEU A 160 -3.39 -11.88 -2.37
C LEU A 160 -4.19 -13.14 -2.69
N ILE A 161 -4.65 -13.26 -3.93
CA ILE A 161 -5.29 -14.46 -4.46
C ILE A 161 -4.55 -14.84 -5.74
N VAL A 162 -4.14 -16.11 -5.82
CA VAL A 162 -3.37 -16.65 -6.93
C VAL A 162 -4.02 -17.93 -7.45
N GLY A 163 -4.28 -17.98 -8.76
CA GLY A 163 -4.81 -19.17 -9.42
C GLY A 163 -6.23 -19.59 -9.01
N GLY A 164 -6.87 -18.85 -8.10
CA GLY A 164 -8.19 -19.16 -7.53
C GLY A 164 -8.15 -20.16 -6.35
N GLU A 165 -6.98 -20.72 -6.03
CA GLU A 165 -6.82 -21.74 -4.98
C GLU A 165 -6.06 -21.20 -3.77
N PHE A 166 -5.01 -20.41 -4.02
CA PHE A 166 -4.24 -19.77 -2.97
C PHE A 166 -4.84 -18.42 -2.62
N ARG A 167 -5.16 -18.22 -1.34
CA ARG A 167 -5.58 -16.93 -0.78
C ARG A 167 -4.86 -16.68 0.53
N GLU A 168 -4.23 -15.52 0.61
CA GLU A 168 -3.64 -15.00 1.83
C GLU A 168 -4.12 -13.57 2.05
N GLU A 169 -4.49 -13.23 3.27
CA GLU A 169 -5.01 -11.92 3.64
C GLU A 169 -4.42 -11.51 4.99
N HIS A 170 -3.85 -10.31 5.02
CA HIS A 170 -3.26 -9.73 6.23
C HIS A 170 -3.99 -8.44 6.57
N HIS A 171 -4.35 -8.30 7.84
CA HIS A 171 -5.05 -7.13 8.36
C HIS A 171 -4.09 -6.30 9.22
N TYR A 172 -4.27 -4.99 9.13
CA TYR A 172 -3.52 -4.02 9.90
C TYR A 172 -4.52 -3.07 10.55
N SER A 173 -4.40 -2.86 11.84
CA SER A 173 -5.27 -1.93 12.56
C SER A 173 -4.56 -1.49 13.81
N LEU A 174 -4.96 -0.33 14.33
CA LEU A 174 -4.58 0.02 15.70
C LEU A 174 -5.01 -1.13 16.63
N ASN A 175 -4.20 -1.37 17.67
CA ASN A 175 -4.55 -2.36 18.69
C ASN A 175 -5.95 -2.05 19.18
N VAL A 176 -6.87 -2.97 18.90
CA VAL A 176 -8.23 -2.85 19.38
C VAL A 176 -8.14 -2.97 20.90
N PRO A 177 -8.71 -2.02 21.64
CA PRO A 177 -8.81 -2.11 23.09
C PRO A 177 -9.26 -3.50 23.54
N ASN A 178 -8.50 -4.12 24.44
CA ASN A 178 -8.80 -5.47 24.92
C ASN A 178 -9.64 -5.46 26.20
N THR A 179 -9.90 -4.27 26.74
CA THR A 179 -10.72 -4.04 27.92
C THR A 179 -11.79 -2.99 27.64
N THR A 180 -12.88 -3.03 28.42
CA THR A 180 -13.95 -2.04 28.32
C THR A 180 -13.46 -0.61 28.58
N ASP A 181 -12.58 -0.42 29.57
CA ASP A 181 -12.07 0.91 29.93
C ASP A 181 -11.18 1.49 28.82
N GLU A 182 -10.29 0.66 28.26
CA GLU A 182 -9.51 1.05 27.08
C GLU A 182 -10.43 1.36 25.90
N ALA A 183 -11.51 0.59 25.70
CA ALA A 183 -12.45 0.81 24.61
C ALA A 183 -13.18 2.15 24.73
N ILE A 184 -13.57 2.52 25.95
CA ILE A 184 -14.19 3.81 26.25
C ILE A 184 -13.20 4.95 25.99
N LEU A 185 -12.00 4.88 26.57
CA LEU A 185 -10.97 5.92 26.39
C LEU A 185 -10.57 6.10 24.91
N TRP A 186 -10.44 4.99 24.21
CA TRP A 186 -10.13 4.97 22.78
C TRP A 186 -11.27 5.60 21.96
N ALA A 187 -12.52 5.21 22.20
CA ALA A 187 -13.68 5.78 21.52
C ALA A 187 -13.82 7.29 21.80
N GLU A 188 -13.60 7.74 23.04
CA GLU A 188 -13.59 9.16 23.38
C GLU A 188 -12.50 9.94 22.64
N GLY A 189 -11.30 9.36 22.50
CA GLY A 189 -10.22 9.95 21.72
C GLY A 189 -10.59 10.18 20.26
N PHE A 190 -11.20 9.18 19.63
CA PHE A 190 -11.70 9.28 18.25
C PHE A 190 -12.77 10.36 18.09
N ILE A 191 -13.72 10.44 19.03
CA ILE A 191 -14.76 11.48 19.01
C ILE A 191 -14.15 12.87 19.17
N LYS A 192 -13.21 13.05 20.12
CA LYS A 192 -12.53 14.34 20.36
C LYS A 192 -11.73 14.81 19.15
N GLN A 193 -11.20 13.90 18.34
CA GLN A 193 -10.49 14.20 17.09
C GLN A 193 -11.44 14.48 15.90
N GLY A 194 -12.77 14.46 16.10
CA GLY A 194 -13.74 14.60 15.02
C GLY A 194 -13.82 13.39 14.10
N ARG A 195 -13.27 12.25 14.53
CA ARG A 195 -13.22 10.99 13.77
C ARG A 195 -14.30 9.99 14.18
N GLY A 196 -15.20 10.37 15.09
CA GLY A 196 -16.34 9.55 15.54
C GLY A 196 -17.56 9.55 14.59
N GLY A 197 -17.39 9.89 13.31
CA GLY A 197 -18.49 9.89 12.35
C GLY A 197 -18.93 8.47 11.96
N ASP A 198 -20.17 8.28 11.50
CA ASP A 198 -20.65 6.96 11.05
C ASP A 198 -20.22 6.61 9.61
N MET A 199 -19.79 7.63 8.85
CA MET A 199 -19.51 7.50 7.43
C MET A 199 -18.26 6.64 7.22
N ARG A 200 -18.47 5.46 6.66
CA ARG A 200 -17.39 4.55 6.27
C ARG A 200 -16.93 4.85 4.85
N ARG A 201 -15.62 4.89 4.65
CA ARG A 201 -15.01 4.92 3.32
C ARG A 201 -14.07 3.74 3.22
N MET A 202 -14.11 3.09 2.06
CA MET A 202 -13.15 2.07 1.68
C MET A 202 -12.53 2.52 0.37
N GLN A 203 -11.21 2.66 0.35
CA GLN A 203 -10.45 2.98 -0.85
C GLN A 203 -9.42 1.90 -1.08
N TRP A 204 -9.17 1.57 -2.34
CA TRP A 204 -8.21 0.53 -2.68
C TRP A 204 -7.58 0.75 -4.05
N PHE A 205 -6.43 0.12 -4.24
CA PHE A 205 -5.86 -0.11 -5.55
C PHE A 205 -5.41 -1.57 -5.67
N SER A 206 -5.19 -1.99 -6.92
CA SER A 206 -4.77 -3.36 -7.24
C SER A 206 -3.30 -3.43 -7.64
N TRP A 207 -2.83 -4.64 -7.89
CA TRP A 207 -1.53 -4.93 -8.50
C TRP A 207 -1.19 -4.06 -9.71
N ARG A 208 -2.19 -3.64 -10.50
CA ARG A 208 -1.95 -2.75 -11.66
C ARG A 208 -1.20 -1.48 -11.28
N THR A 209 -1.52 -0.91 -10.13
CA THR A 209 -0.84 0.27 -9.59
C THR A 209 0.60 -0.06 -9.18
N ILE A 210 0.80 -1.14 -8.43
CA ILE A 210 2.14 -1.60 -8.03
C ILE A 210 3.02 -1.84 -9.26
N LYS A 211 2.50 -2.52 -10.28
CA LYS A 211 3.19 -2.81 -11.54
C LYS A 211 3.60 -1.55 -12.29
N ALA A 212 2.72 -0.55 -12.39
CA ALA A 212 3.03 0.72 -13.03
C ALA A 212 4.12 1.49 -12.26
N MET A 213 3.99 1.58 -10.94
CA MET A 213 4.98 2.28 -10.11
C MET A 213 6.34 1.57 -10.11
N ALA A 214 6.36 0.23 -10.13
CA ALA A 214 7.60 -0.53 -10.20
C ALA A 214 8.31 -0.36 -11.56
N LYS A 215 7.56 -0.34 -12.68
CA LYS A 215 8.11 0.00 -14.00
C LYS A 215 8.74 1.39 -13.99
N PHE A 216 8.03 2.37 -13.43
CA PHE A 216 8.56 3.71 -13.22
C PHE A 216 9.88 3.67 -12.43
N LEU A 217 9.93 2.99 -11.28
CA LEU A 217 11.14 2.89 -10.45
C LEU A 217 12.32 2.21 -11.17
N ARG A 218 12.05 1.28 -12.10
CA ARG A 218 13.07 0.67 -12.96
C ARG A 218 13.52 1.56 -14.13
N GLY A 219 12.79 2.65 -14.42
CA GLY A 219 13.02 3.48 -15.59
C GLY A 219 12.57 2.82 -16.90
N GLU A 220 11.60 1.90 -16.81
CA GLU A 220 10.95 1.25 -17.96
C GLU A 220 9.70 2.06 -18.32
N GLU A 221 9.77 2.87 -19.38
CA GLU A 221 8.58 3.44 -20.04
C GLU A 221 8.06 2.51 -21.13
#